data_AF-A0A255R5R7-F1
#
_entry.id   AF-A0A255R5R7-F1
#
_cell.length_a   1.000
_cell.length_b   1.000
_cell.length_c   1.000
_cell.angle_alpha   90.00
_cell.angle_beta   90.00
_cell.angle_gamma   90.00
#
_symmetry.space_group_name_H-M   'P 1'
#
loop_
_entity.id
_entity.type
_entity.pdbx_description
1 polymer ?
#
loop_
_entity_poly.entity_id
_entity_poly.type
_entity_poly.pdbx_seq_one_letter_code
_entity_poly.pdbx_strand_id
1 'polypeptide(L)'
;MCGSDDRRASNFSATPVQVDPMHEVPDDAIGPDESVGLCDRCLKELYQGRGEFYEIDINAKVDSSPPILDAPNSLSLEEIELEWGKVIQQLESTPRVDAENQVHCRRRMLLCSPCFQAWIENPAGGQ
;
A
#
# COMPACT_ATOMS: atom_id res chain seq x y z
N MET A 1 79.74 4.35 31.31
CA MET A 1 80.21 3.19 30.52
C MET A 1 79.30 3.05 29.32
N CYS A 2 79.86 3.21 28.13
CA CYS A 2 79.18 3.13 26.85
C CYS A 2 78.95 1.68 26.44
N GLY A 3 77.80 1.38 25.86
CA GLY A 3 77.50 0.22 25.00
C GLY A 3 76.24 0.61 24.23
N SER A 4 76.32 1.01 22.96
CA SER A 4 76.59 0.22 21.74
C SER A 4 75.47 -0.77 21.43
N ASP A 5 75.02 -0.67 20.17
CA ASP A 5 74.21 -1.62 19.40
C ASP A 5 72.69 -1.59 19.69
N ASP A 6 71.78 -1.65 18.72
CA ASP A 6 71.94 -2.06 17.33
C ASP A 6 70.82 -1.47 16.47
N ARG A 7 71.17 -1.07 15.25
CA ARG A 7 70.24 -0.58 14.23
C ARG A 7 69.51 -1.79 13.63
N ARG A 8 68.23 -1.98 13.94
CA ARG A 8 67.38 -2.86 13.15
C ARG A 8 66.42 -2.06 12.29
N ALA A 9 66.83 -1.84 11.04
CA ALA A 9 65.94 -1.42 9.97
C ALA A 9 64.90 -2.53 9.75
N SER A 10 63.66 -2.28 10.16
CA SER A 10 62.53 -3.12 9.79
C SER A 10 62.10 -2.74 8.38
N ASN A 11 62.40 -3.63 7.44
CA ASN A 11 61.90 -3.60 6.07
C ASN A 11 60.37 -3.65 6.08
N PHE A 12 59.73 -2.53 5.77
CA PHE A 12 58.32 -2.50 5.39
C PHE A 12 58.21 -3.03 3.95
N SER A 13 57.99 -4.34 3.80
CA SER A 13 57.54 -4.92 2.54
C SER A 13 56.09 -4.52 2.32
N ALA A 14 55.86 -3.55 1.44
CA ALA A 14 54.54 -3.25 0.91
C ALA A 14 54.13 -4.40 -0.04
N THR A 15 53.28 -5.31 0.43
CA THR A 15 52.59 -6.26 -0.44
C THR A 15 51.57 -5.50 -1.29
N PRO A 16 51.55 -5.70 -2.62
CA PRO A 16 50.53 -5.09 -3.46
C PRO A 16 49.16 -5.66 -3.12
N VAL A 17 48.19 -4.78 -2.90
CA VAL A 17 46.78 -5.12 -2.75
C VAL A 17 46.32 -5.80 -4.03
N GLN A 18 46.06 -7.11 -3.96
CA GLN A 18 45.40 -7.83 -5.04
C GLN A 18 43.94 -7.34 -5.06
N VAL A 19 43.59 -6.57 -6.08
CA VAL A 19 42.20 -6.29 -6.44
C VAL A 19 41.64 -7.57 -7.05
N ASP A 20 40.73 -8.22 -6.33
CA ASP A 20 39.98 -9.36 -6.86
C ASP A 20 39.28 -8.94 -8.16
N PRO A 21 39.37 -9.75 -9.23
CA PRO A 21 38.68 -9.47 -10.47
C PRO A 21 37.18 -9.49 -10.21
N MET A 22 36.52 -8.47 -10.73
CA MET A 22 35.07 -8.27 -10.73
C MET A 22 34.34 -9.60 -10.85
N HIS A 23 33.67 -10.00 -9.76
CA HIS A 23 32.58 -10.95 -9.88
C HIS A 23 31.49 -10.19 -10.63
N GLU A 24 31.45 -10.39 -11.95
CA GLU A 24 30.32 -9.99 -12.78
C GLU A 24 29.09 -10.64 -12.17
N VAL A 25 28.30 -9.84 -11.45
CA VAL A 25 26.97 -10.24 -11.02
C VAL A 25 26.16 -10.33 -12.31
N PRO A 26 25.65 -11.50 -12.70
CA PRO A 26 24.85 -11.60 -13.91
C PRO A 26 23.58 -10.76 -13.72
N ASP A 27 23.52 -9.67 -14.48
CA ASP A 27 22.47 -8.66 -14.51
C ASP A 27 21.35 -9.11 -15.47
N ASP A 28 20.75 -10.28 -15.21
CA ASP A 28 19.46 -10.72 -15.78
C ASP A 28 19.18 -12.19 -15.42
N ALA A 29 18.74 -12.43 -14.19
CA ALA A 29 17.93 -13.60 -13.87
C ALA A 29 16.63 -13.12 -13.21
N ILE A 30 15.83 -12.35 -13.95
CA ILE A 30 14.40 -12.24 -13.69
C ILE A 30 13.85 -13.66 -13.90
N GLY A 31 13.69 -14.40 -12.81
CA GLY A 31 13.06 -15.72 -12.85
C GLY A 31 11.69 -15.58 -13.51
N PRO A 32 11.36 -16.38 -14.54
CA PRO A 32 10.04 -16.32 -15.13
C PRO A 32 9.08 -16.87 -14.08
N ASP A 33 8.02 -16.11 -13.78
CA ASP A 33 6.84 -16.56 -13.04
C ASP A 33 6.85 -16.43 -11.51
N GLU A 34 7.24 -15.27 -10.97
CA GLU A 34 6.86 -14.96 -9.58
C GLU A 34 5.34 -14.72 -9.48
N SER A 35 4.68 -15.51 -8.64
CA SER A 35 3.26 -15.34 -8.33
C SER A 35 3.05 -13.99 -7.63
N VAL A 36 2.15 -13.17 -8.17
CA VAL A 36 1.85 -11.81 -7.68
C VAL A 36 0.84 -11.85 -6.53
N GLY A 37 0.01 -12.89 -6.50
CA GLY A 37 -1.07 -13.05 -5.55
C GLY A 37 -2.19 -13.91 -6.11
N LEU A 38 -3.37 -13.78 -5.49
CA LEU A 38 -4.58 -14.50 -5.87
C LEU A 38 -5.61 -13.53 -6.44
N CYS A 39 -6.44 -14.01 -7.35
CA CYS A 39 -7.63 -13.30 -7.78
C CYS A 39 -8.58 -13.12 -6.58
N ASP A 40 -8.96 -11.87 -6.29
CA ASP A 40 -9.82 -11.55 -5.13
C ASP A 40 -11.22 -12.16 -5.20
N ARG A 41 -11.65 -12.64 -6.38
CA ARG A 41 -12.98 -13.20 -6.59
C ARG A 41 -13.01 -14.72 -6.62
N CYS A 42 -12.05 -15.36 -7.29
CA CYS A 42 -12.04 -16.81 -7.51
C CYS A 42 -10.81 -17.52 -6.92
N LEU A 43 -9.91 -16.78 -6.28
CA LEU A 43 -8.68 -17.27 -5.66
C LEU A 43 -7.70 -17.98 -6.61
N LYS A 44 -7.88 -17.83 -7.93
CA LYS A 44 -6.91 -18.30 -8.94
C LYS A 44 -5.57 -17.58 -8.73
N GLU A 45 -4.47 -18.32 -8.74
CA GLU A 45 -3.11 -17.75 -8.75
C GLU A 45 -2.88 -16.87 -9.99
N LEU A 46 -2.17 -15.76 -9.78
CA LEU A 46 -1.85 -14.77 -10.79
C LEU A 46 -0.35 -14.58 -10.90
N TYR A 47 0.15 -14.54 -12.13
CA TYR A 47 1.57 -14.47 -12.41
C TYR A 47 1.91 -13.22 -13.23
N GLN A 48 3.00 -12.55 -12.85
CA GLN A 48 3.47 -11.32 -13.49
C GLN A 48 4.08 -11.61 -14.87
N GLY A 49 4.08 -10.61 -15.75
CA GLY A 49 4.72 -10.70 -17.08
C GLY A 49 3.95 -11.46 -18.16
N ARG A 50 2.81 -12.09 -17.84
CA ARG A 50 1.98 -12.83 -18.82
C ARG A 50 0.74 -12.08 -19.31
N GLY A 51 0.40 -10.94 -18.70
CA GLY A 51 -0.81 -10.19 -19.02
C GLY A 51 -2.12 -10.90 -18.65
N GLU A 52 -2.08 -11.82 -17.67
CA GLU A 52 -3.19 -12.72 -17.32
C GLU A 52 -4.15 -12.16 -16.26
N PHE A 53 -3.87 -10.96 -15.72
CA PHE A 53 -4.66 -10.36 -14.68
C PHE A 53 -4.66 -8.83 -14.78
N TYR A 54 -5.64 -8.24 -14.10
CA TYR A 54 -5.86 -6.81 -14.01
C TYR A 54 -5.68 -6.38 -12.56
N GLU A 55 -4.97 -5.28 -12.38
CA GLU A 55 -4.91 -4.55 -11.12
C GLU A 55 -5.91 -3.39 -11.17
N ILE A 56 -6.79 -3.33 -10.17
CA ILE A 56 -7.87 -2.37 -10.07
C ILE A 56 -7.65 -1.51 -8.84
N ASP A 57 -7.47 -0.21 -9.05
CA ASP A 57 -7.40 0.79 -8.00
C ASP A 57 -8.72 1.58 -7.96
N ILE A 58 -9.50 1.36 -6.90
CA ILE A 58 -10.75 2.08 -6.65
C ILE A 58 -10.42 3.25 -5.72
N ASN A 59 -10.77 4.46 -6.17
CA ASN A 59 -10.70 5.67 -5.37
C ASN A 59 -12.09 6.31 -5.33
N ALA A 60 -12.78 6.20 -4.19
CA ALA A 60 -14.09 6.79 -3.98
C ALA A 60 -13.99 7.92 -2.94
N LYS A 61 -14.68 9.02 -3.23
CA LYS A 61 -14.86 10.15 -2.31
C LYS A 61 -16.35 10.35 -2.11
N VAL A 62 -16.77 10.47 -0.86
CA VAL A 62 -18.15 10.82 -0.55
C VAL A 62 -18.36 12.30 -0.89
N ASP A 63 -19.55 12.61 -1.43
CA ASP A 63 -19.96 13.99 -1.63
C ASP A 63 -20.03 14.69 -0.27
N SER A 64 -19.23 15.73 -0.11
CA SER A 64 -19.18 16.54 1.12
C SER A 64 -20.24 17.65 1.12
N SER A 65 -21.19 17.64 0.17
CA SER A 65 -22.30 18.57 0.20
C SER A 65 -23.12 18.40 1.49
N PRO A 66 -23.53 19.50 2.15
CA PRO A 66 -24.37 19.42 3.33
C PRO A 66 -25.67 18.68 3.01
N PRO A 67 -26.22 17.88 3.94
CA PRO A 67 -27.52 17.27 3.73
C PRO A 67 -28.59 18.33 3.49
N ILE A 68 -29.48 18.09 2.52
CA ILE A 68 -30.64 18.93 2.30
C ILE A 68 -31.64 18.62 3.41
N LEU A 69 -31.93 19.62 4.25
CA LEU A 69 -32.95 19.50 5.28
C LEU A 69 -34.31 19.83 4.65
N ASP A 70 -35.11 18.81 4.32
CA ASP A 70 -36.42 18.94 3.66
C ASP A 70 -37.51 19.60 4.55
N ALA A 71 -37.17 20.06 5.75
CA ALA A 71 -38.11 20.64 6.69
C ALA A 71 -37.65 22.01 7.18
N PRO A 72 -38.02 23.11 6.50
CA PRO A 72 -37.70 24.44 7.00
C PRO A 72 -38.42 24.82 8.30
N ASN A 73 -39.43 24.05 8.79
CA ASN A 73 -40.34 24.51 9.84
C ASN A 73 -40.85 23.46 10.87
N SER A 74 -40.28 22.26 10.99
CA SER A 74 -40.91 21.20 11.84
C SER A 74 -40.24 20.89 13.17
N LEU A 75 -39.02 21.37 13.42
CA LEU A 75 -38.29 21.09 14.66
C LEU A 75 -38.08 22.38 15.44
N SER A 76 -38.33 22.34 16.75
CA SER A 76 -37.93 23.36 17.69
C SER A 76 -36.40 23.39 17.84
N LEU A 77 -35.86 24.50 18.33
CA LEU A 77 -34.43 24.65 18.62
C LEU A 77 -33.90 23.56 19.56
N GLU A 78 -34.68 23.17 20.57
CA GLU A 78 -34.32 22.10 21.52
C GLU A 78 -34.21 20.73 20.83
N GLU A 79 -35.11 20.42 19.89
CA GLU A 79 -35.06 19.17 19.11
C GLU A 79 -33.84 19.14 18.18
N ILE A 80 -33.50 20.28 17.56
CA ILE A 80 -32.30 20.39 16.73
C ILE A 80 -31.04 20.16 17.56
N GLU A 81 -30.93 20.78 18.73
CA GLU A 81 -29.79 20.62 19.63
C GLU A 81 -29.65 19.16 20.12
N LEU A 82 -30.77 18.50 20.41
CA LEU A 82 -30.78 17.09 20.81
C LEU A 82 -30.27 16.18 19.68
N GLU A 83 -30.78 16.35 18.46
CA GLU A 83 -30.34 15.54 17.31
C GLU A 83 -28.88 15.83 16.95
N TRP A 84 -28.45 17.09 17.02
CA TRP A 84 -27.04 17.46 16.85
C TRP A 84 -26.14 16.78 17.88
N GLY A 85 -26.57 16.76 19.15
CA GLY A 85 -25.84 16.08 20.22
C GLY A 85 -25.65 14.58 19.96
N LYS A 86 -26.69 13.90 19.43
CA LYS A 86 -26.61 12.48 19.06
C LYS A 86 -25.60 12.24 17.94
N VAL A 87 -25.61 13.08 16.91
CA VAL A 87 -24.66 12.99 15.78
C VAL A 87 -23.22 13.22 16.25
N ILE A 88 -22.97 14.24 17.09
CA ILE A 88 -21.64 14.49 17.66
C ILE A 88 -21.16 13.29 18.47
N GLN A 89 -22.00 12.75 19.35
CA GLN A 89 -21.65 11.59 20.17
C GLN A 89 -21.32 10.35 19.31
N GLN A 90 -22.05 10.15 18.22
CA GLN A 90 -21.78 9.09 17.26
C GLN A 90 -20.43 9.28 16.55
N LEU A 91 -20.11 10.52 16.15
CA LEU A 91 -18.83 10.83 15.51
C LEU A 91 -17.66 10.69 16.48
N GLU A 92 -17.79 11.14 17.72
CA GLU A 92 -16.76 11.01 18.77
C GLU A 92 -16.48 9.55 19.16
N SER A 93 -17.49 8.68 19.07
CA SER A 93 -17.36 7.25 19.34
C SER A 93 -16.89 6.43 18.13
N THR A 94 -16.85 7.03 16.93
CA THR A 94 -16.38 6.36 15.72
C THR A 94 -14.85 6.34 15.69
N PRO A 95 -14.20 5.17 15.56
CA PRO A 95 -12.75 5.10 15.40
C PRO A 95 -12.29 5.93 14.20
N ARG A 96 -11.18 6.66 14.36
CA ARG A 96 -10.66 7.57 13.33
C ARG A 96 -10.49 6.89 11.96
N VAL A 97 -10.02 5.65 11.94
CA VAL A 97 -9.83 4.87 10.70
C VAL A 97 -11.16 4.60 9.98
N ASP A 98 -12.24 4.40 10.73
CA ASP A 98 -13.57 4.16 10.17
C ASP A 98 -14.20 5.46 9.69
N ALA A 99 -13.98 6.57 10.40
CA ALA A 99 -14.41 7.90 9.98
C ALA A 99 -13.68 8.37 8.70
N GLU A 100 -12.37 8.11 8.58
CA GLU A 100 -11.61 8.41 7.37
C GLU A 100 -12.08 7.57 6.18
N ASN A 101 -12.37 6.28 6.40
CA ASN A 101 -12.94 5.38 5.38
C ASN A 101 -14.34 5.81 4.91
N GLN A 102 -15.11 6.53 5.75
CA GLN A 102 -16.42 7.09 5.35
C GLN A 102 -16.28 8.26 4.37
N VAL A 103 -15.16 8.98 4.35
CA VAL A 103 -14.97 10.15 3.47
C VAL A 103 -14.17 9.77 2.23
N HIS A 104 -13.18 8.91 2.39
CA HIS A 104 -12.28 8.49 1.33
C HIS A 104 -12.02 6.99 1.41
N CYS A 105 -12.50 6.24 0.42
CA CYS A 105 -12.25 4.80 0.32
C CYS A 105 -11.25 4.54 -0.80
N ARG A 106 -10.11 3.93 -0.46
CA ARG A 106 -9.15 3.39 -1.42
C ARG A 106 -9.09 1.89 -1.29
N ARG A 107 -9.33 1.17 -2.38
CA ARG A 107 -9.25 -0.30 -2.42
C ARG A 107 -8.49 -0.76 -3.66
N ARG A 108 -7.55 -1.68 -3.45
CA ARG A 108 -6.80 -2.35 -4.51
C ARG A 108 -7.32 -3.77 -4.66
N MET A 109 -7.52 -4.22 -5.90
CA MET A 109 -7.94 -5.59 -6.21
C MET A 109 -7.15 -6.17 -7.38
N LEU A 110 -6.89 -7.47 -7.33
CA LEU A 110 -6.32 -8.26 -8.42
C LEU A 110 -7.41 -9.20 -8.97
N LEU A 111 -7.73 -9.08 -10.26
CA LEU A 111 -8.72 -9.94 -10.92
C LEU A 111 -8.12 -10.65 -12.14
N CYS A 112 -8.35 -11.96 -12.26
CA CYS A 112 -8.08 -12.67 -13.51
C CYS A 112 -9.00 -12.18 -14.63
N SER A 113 -8.62 -12.39 -15.90
CA SER A 113 -9.38 -11.84 -17.04
C SER A 113 -10.87 -12.14 -17.02
N PRO A 114 -11.35 -13.38 -16.75
CA PRO A 114 -12.78 -13.65 -16.65
C PRO A 114 -13.49 -12.89 -15.52
N CYS A 115 -12.86 -12.79 -14.34
CA CYS A 115 -13.44 -12.07 -13.21
C CYS A 115 -13.46 -10.56 -13.43
N PHE A 116 -12.46 -10.03 -14.16
CA PHE A 116 -12.42 -8.63 -14.56
C PHE A 116 -13.57 -8.27 -15.52
N GLN A 117 -13.83 -9.09 -16.54
CA GLN A 117 -14.95 -8.87 -17.46
C GLN A 117 -16.29 -8.79 -16.73
N ALA A 118 -16.54 -9.76 -15.84
CA ALA A 118 -17.76 -9.77 -15.02
C ALA A 118 -17.83 -8.59 -14.03
N TRP A 119 -16.67 -8.07 -13.59
CA TRP A 119 -16.61 -6.92 -12.68
C TRP A 119 -16.92 -5.60 -13.39
N ILE A 120 -16.50 -5.41 -14.64
CA ILE A 120 -16.86 -4.20 -15.41
C ILE A 120 -18.38 -4.06 -15.54
N GLU A 121 -19.06 -5.19 -15.78
CA GLU A 121 -20.52 -5.20 -15.93
C GLU A 121 -21.24 -5.00 -14.59
N ASN A 122 -20.70 -5.56 -13.50
CA ASN A 122 -21.29 -5.48 -12.17
C ASN A 122 -20.21 -5.33 -11.08
N PRO A 123 -19.70 -4.10 -10.85
CA PRO A 123 -18.57 -3.88 -9.96
C PRO A 123 -18.92 -4.03 -8.47
N ALA A 124 -20.19 -3.86 -8.12
CA ALA A 124 -20.71 -4.02 -6.76
C ALA A 124 -21.12 -5.47 -6.44
N GLY A 125 -21.19 -6.35 -7.45
CA GLY A 125 -21.56 -7.75 -7.28
C GLY A 125 -23.03 -7.99 -6.86
N GLY A 126 -23.93 -7.05 -7.12
CA GLY A 126 -25.36 -7.20 -6.78
C GLY A 126 -25.99 -8.35 -7.55
N GLN A 127 -26.79 -9.20 -6.86
CA GLN A 127 -27.62 -10.23 -7.49
C GLN A 127 -28.85 -9.63 -8.18
#